data_AF-A0A974TIX2-F1
#
_entry.id   AF-A0A974TIX2-F1
#
_cell.length_a   1.000
_cell.length_b   1.000
_cell.length_c   1.000
_cell.angle_alpha   90.00
_cell.angle_beta   90.00
_cell.angle_gamma   90.00
#
_symmetry.space_group_name_H-M   'P 1'
#
loop_
_entity.id
_entity.type
_entity.pdbx_description
1 polymer ?
#
loop_
_entity_poly.entity_id
_entity_poly.type
_entity_poly.pdbx_seq_one_letter_code
_entity_poly.pdbx_strand_id
1 'polypeptide(L)'
;MTDETTKNGPEAAAADAAADAAANVENEAAAEASSQPDPMELVKAENAELRDRYLRLAAEMDNLRRRTERDVKDAKSYSVASFARDMLAVSDNLRRALDSIPAEAKAAGEAGLTTLIEGVEMTERSMLSTLERHGVRQLDPVGQKFDPNFHQAMFEIPNTEVPNNTVVQVVQAGFTIGERVLRPAMVGVAKGGPKPEAEAANSYLDQKDA
;
A
#
# COMPACT_ATOMS: atom_id res chain seq x y z
N MET A 1 60.42 -80.37 -50.49
CA MET A 1 61.30 -79.29 -50.98
C MET A 1 60.40 -78.37 -51.79
N THR A 2 60.11 -77.12 -51.51
CA THR A 2 60.68 -75.97 -50.75
C THR A 2 59.96 -74.79 -51.43
N ASP A 3 59.65 -73.62 -50.90
CA ASP A 3 59.54 -72.99 -49.59
C ASP A 3 58.78 -71.67 -49.91
N GLU A 4 58.26 -71.00 -48.89
CA GLU A 4 57.56 -69.72 -48.99
C GLU A 4 58.37 -68.63 -49.72
N THR A 5 57.72 -67.70 -50.42
CA THR A 5 58.15 -66.29 -50.33
C THR A 5 57.01 -65.31 -50.60
N THR A 6 56.68 -64.60 -49.54
CA THR A 6 55.82 -63.41 -49.41
C THR A 6 56.24 -62.27 -50.34
N LYS A 7 55.24 -61.59 -50.94
CA LYS A 7 55.40 -60.24 -51.49
C LYS A 7 54.10 -59.43 -51.44
N ASN A 8 53.60 -59.19 -50.23
CA ASN A 8 52.65 -58.09 -49.99
C ASN A 8 53.46 -56.78 -49.98
N GLY A 9 53.39 -56.03 -51.08
CA GLY A 9 53.98 -54.70 -51.19
C GLY A 9 53.16 -53.65 -50.42
N PRO A 10 53.78 -52.54 -49.99
CA PRO A 10 53.18 -51.51 -49.15
C PRO A 10 52.08 -50.66 -49.84
N GLU A 11 51.78 -50.94 -51.11
CA GLU A 11 50.85 -50.15 -51.94
C GLU A 11 49.38 -50.58 -51.78
N ALA A 12 49.12 -51.86 -51.46
CA ALA A 12 47.74 -52.34 -51.24
C ALA A 12 47.19 -51.96 -49.86
N ALA A 13 48.04 -51.91 -48.83
CA ALA A 13 47.66 -51.47 -47.49
C ALA A 13 47.44 -49.95 -47.40
N ALA A 14 48.12 -49.16 -48.24
CA ALA A 14 47.92 -47.72 -48.32
C ALA A 14 46.61 -47.34 -49.03
N ALA A 15 46.18 -48.12 -50.03
CA ALA A 15 44.91 -47.92 -50.71
C ALA A 15 43.69 -48.30 -49.85
N ASP A 16 43.80 -49.37 -49.05
CA ASP A 16 42.75 -49.82 -48.14
C ASP A 16 42.59 -48.86 -46.92
N ALA A 17 43.72 -48.37 -46.37
CA ALA A 17 43.71 -47.36 -45.31
C ALA A 17 43.20 -45.98 -45.78
N ALA A 18 43.42 -45.63 -47.06
CA ALA A 18 42.88 -44.39 -47.63
C ALA A 18 41.38 -44.48 -47.91
N ALA A 19 40.87 -45.66 -48.27
CA ALA A 19 39.44 -45.91 -48.45
C ALA A 19 38.68 -45.94 -47.12
N ASP A 20 39.26 -46.54 -46.08
CA ASP A 20 38.66 -46.57 -44.72
C ASP A 20 38.67 -45.18 -44.05
N ALA A 21 39.73 -44.39 -44.28
CA ALA A 21 39.79 -42.99 -43.85
C ALA A 21 38.79 -42.09 -44.60
N ALA A 22 38.59 -42.31 -45.91
CA ALA A 22 37.58 -41.57 -46.68
C ALA A 22 36.15 -41.93 -46.24
N ALA A 23 35.88 -43.20 -45.97
CA ALA A 23 34.59 -43.67 -45.47
C ALA A 23 34.28 -43.18 -44.04
N ASN A 24 35.30 -43.06 -43.17
CA ASN A 24 35.12 -42.47 -41.84
C ASN A 24 34.85 -40.97 -41.89
N VAL A 25 35.52 -40.23 -42.78
CA VAL A 25 35.29 -38.79 -42.95
C VAL A 25 33.92 -38.50 -43.57
N GLU A 26 33.45 -39.32 -44.51
CA GLU A 26 32.08 -39.21 -45.05
C GLU A 26 31.01 -39.56 -44.01
N ASN A 27 31.28 -40.52 -43.12
CA ASN A 27 30.36 -40.91 -42.05
C ASN A 27 30.34 -39.89 -40.88
N GLU A 28 31.47 -39.26 -40.55
CA GLU A 28 31.53 -38.14 -39.59
C GLU A 28 30.86 -36.88 -40.15
N ALA A 29 31.07 -36.56 -41.43
CA ALA A 29 30.39 -35.41 -42.07
C ALA A 29 28.87 -35.62 -42.20
N ALA A 30 28.41 -36.85 -42.42
CA ALA A 30 26.99 -37.20 -42.41
C ALA A 30 26.38 -37.19 -41.01
N ALA A 31 27.15 -37.59 -39.98
CA ALA A 31 26.73 -37.53 -38.58
C ALA A 31 26.65 -36.07 -38.08
N GLU A 32 27.59 -35.20 -38.46
CA GLU A 32 27.57 -33.78 -38.12
C GLU A 32 26.42 -33.02 -38.81
N ALA A 33 26.09 -33.35 -40.06
CA ALA A 33 24.93 -32.80 -40.77
C ALA A 33 23.58 -33.22 -40.16
N SER A 34 23.53 -34.38 -39.49
CA SER A 34 22.35 -34.86 -38.75
C SER A 34 22.22 -34.29 -37.33
N SER A 35 23.25 -33.59 -36.85
CA SER A 35 23.31 -33.00 -35.50
C SER A 35 22.91 -31.52 -35.44
N GLN A 36 22.71 -30.88 -36.60
CA GLN A 36 22.21 -29.50 -36.64
C GLN A 36 20.71 -29.51 -36.35
N PRO A 37 20.25 -28.80 -35.29
CA PRO A 37 18.83 -28.72 -35.00
C PRO A 37 18.09 -28.14 -36.23
N ASP A 38 16.96 -28.76 -36.59
CA ASP A 38 16.15 -28.36 -37.74
C ASP A 38 15.87 -26.84 -37.63
N PRO A 39 16.22 -26.03 -38.65
CA PRO A 39 15.95 -24.59 -38.63
C PRO A 39 14.48 -24.27 -38.34
N MET A 40 13.56 -25.16 -38.70
CA MET A 40 12.13 -25.02 -38.39
C MET A 40 11.82 -25.17 -36.90
N GLU A 41 12.53 -26.04 -36.18
CA GLU A 41 12.38 -26.23 -34.73
C GLU A 41 12.97 -25.06 -33.95
N LEU A 42 14.13 -24.55 -34.36
CA LEU A 42 14.74 -23.35 -33.78
C LEU A 42 13.80 -22.14 -33.87
N VAL A 43 13.22 -21.89 -35.05
CA VAL A 43 12.27 -20.79 -35.26
C VAL A 43 11.00 -20.98 -34.43
N LYS A 44 10.50 -22.21 -34.29
CA LYS A 44 9.34 -22.49 -33.42
C LYS A 44 9.65 -22.23 -31.94
N ALA A 45 10.83 -22.61 -31.47
CA ALA A 45 11.28 -22.38 -30.11
C ALA A 45 11.44 -20.87 -29.82
N GLU A 46 12.10 -20.11 -30.70
CA GLU A 46 12.18 -18.65 -30.60
C GLU A 46 10.79 -18.00 -30.59
N ASN A 47 9.88 -18.46 -31.44
CA ASN A 47 8.54 -17.90 -31.49
C ASN A 47 7.74 -18.22 -30.22
N ALA A 48 7.90 -19.42 -29.66
CA ALA A 48 7.31 -19.76 -28.37
C ALA A 48 7.87 -18.88 -27.23
N GLU A 49 9.18 -18.64 -27.22
CA GLU A 49 9.82 -17.78 -26.23
C GLU A 49 9.38 -16.32 -26.37
N LEU A 50 9.33 -15.79 -27.59
CA LEU A 50 8.84 -14.44 -27.85
C LEU A 50 7.37 -14.28 -27.46
N ARG A 51 6.53 -15.30 -27.70
CA ARG A 51 5.14 -15.30 -27.25
C ARG A 51 5.03 -15.30 -25.73
N ASP A 52 5.82 -16.10 -25.02
CA ASP A 52 5.83 -16.08 -23.54
C ASP A 52 6.26 -14.71 -23.01
N ARG A 53 7.36 -14.15 -23.54
CA ARG A 53 7.83 -12.81 -23.17
C ARG A 53 6.77 -11.75 -23.45
N TYR A 54 6.09 -11.82 -24.61
CA TYR A 54 5.03 -10.89 -24.98
C TYR A 54 3.83 -10.98 -24.03
N LEU A 55 3.35 -12.19 -23.72
CA LEU A 55 2.23 -12.40 -22.80
C LEU A 55 2.56 -11.91 -21.39
N ARG A 56 3.79 -12.16 -20.92
CA ARG A 56 4.27 -11.65 -19.64
C ARG A 56 4.32 -10.13 -19.62
N LEU A 57 4.90 -9.51 -20.65
CA LEU A 57 4.97 -8.07 -20.78
C LEU A 57 3.57 -7.43 -20.86
N ALA A 58 2.64 -8.06 -21.60
CA ALA A 58 1.25 -7.62 -21.66
C ALA A 58 0.58 -7.65 -20.27
N ALA A 59 0.81 -8.72 -19.49
CA ALA A 59 0.31 -8.82 -18.13
C ALA A 59 0.95 -7.77 -17.18
N GLU A 60 2.26 -7.54 -17.29
CA GLU A 60 2.96 -6.50 -16.53
C GLU A 60 2.43 -5.10 -16.86
N MET A 61 2.16 -4.82 -18.13
CA MET A 61 1.60 -3.54 -18.57
C MET A 61 0.18 -3.32 -18.06
N ASP A 62 -0.66 -4.35 -18.04
CA ASP A 62 -2.01 -4.25 -17.47
C ASP A 62 -1.96 -4.04 -15.94
N ASN A 63 -1.09 -4.76 -15.24
CA ASN A 63 -0.86 -4.55 -13.81
C ASN A 63 -0.35 -3.13 -13.50
N LEU A 64 0.60 -2.63 -14.30
CA LEU A 64 1.11 -1.27 -14.19
C LEU A 64 -0.01 -0.26 -14.41
N ARG A 65 -0.81 -0.42 -15.46
CA ARG A 65 -1.95 0.46 -15.76
C ARG A 65 -2.96 0.51 -14.60
N ARG A 66 -3.36 -0.64 -14.07
CA ARG A 66 -4.29 -0.71 -12.92
C ARG A 66 -3.69 -0.09 -11.65
N ARG A 67 -2.36 -0.14 -11.48
CA ARG A 67 -1.66 0.50 -10.37
C ARG A 67 -1.62 2.01 -10.56
N THR A 68 -1.21 2.49 -11.73
CA THR A 68 -1.10 3.92 -12.02
C THR A 68 -2.45 4.62 -11.98
N GLU A 69 -3.52 3.97 -12.43
CA GLU A 69 -4.89 4.50 -12.31
C GLU A 69 -5.29 4.74 -10.85
N ARG A 70 -4.93 3.81 -9.95
CA ARG A 70 -5.14 3.97 -8.50
C ARG A 70 -4.25 5.07 -7.92
N ASP A 71 -2.96 5.07 -8.27
CA ASP A 71 -2.01 6.07 -7.77
C ASP A 71 -2.41 7.49 -8.19
N VAL A 72 -2.90 7.68 -9.42
CA VAL A 72 -3.40 8.96 -9.93
C VAL A 72 -4.67 9.39 -9.20
N LYS A 73 -5.59 8.46 -8.95
CA LYS A 73 -6.81 8.75 -8.18
C LYS A 73 -6.45 9.18 -6.75
N ASP A 74 -5.57 8.45 -6.09
CA ASP A 74 -5.08 8.75 -4.75
C ASP A 74 -4.35 10.11 -4.72
N ALA A 75 -3.44 10.35 -5.67
CA ALA A 75 -2.74 11.63 -5.77
C ALA A 75 -3.72 12.80 -5.93
N LYS A 76 -4.79 12.63 -6.72
CA LYS A 76 -5.81 13.66 -6.88
C LYS A 76 -6.59 13.90 -5.58
N SER A 77 -7.03 12.82 -4.93
CA SER A 77 -7.81 12.90 -3.67
C SER A 77 -6.99 13.44 -2.49
N TYR A 78 -5.68 13.19 -2.47
CA TYR A 78 -4.83 13.51 -1.32
C TYR A 78 -3.79 14.62 -1.60
N SER A 79 -3.82 15.26 -2.78
CA SER A 79 -2.88 16.33 -3.15
C SER A 79 -2.92 17.52 -2.18
N VAL A 80 -4.11 17.85 -1.66
CA VAL A 80 -4.33 18.96 -0.72
C VAL A 80 -4.05 18.59 0.73
N ALA A 81 -3.61 17.36 1.03
CA ALA A 81 -3.46 16.88 2.40
C ALA A 81 -2.43 17.68 3.21
N SER A 82 -1.27 18.00 2.63
CA SER A 82 -0.24 18.82 3.30
C SER A 82 -0.74 20.23 3.57
N PHE A 83 -1.31 20.88 2.56
CA PHE A 83 -1.90 22.20 2.68
C PHE A 83 -3.02 22.24 3.73
N ALA A 84 -3.93 21.26 3.71
CA ALA A 84 -4.98 21.14 4.71
C ALA A 84 -4.41 21.03 6.13
N ARG A 85 -3.34 20.24 6.33
CA ARG A 85 -2.68 20.12 7.64
C ARG A 85 -2.13 21.46 8.13
N ASP A 86 -1.49 22.23 7.26
CA ASP A 86 -0.95 23.55 7.62
C ASP A 86 -2.09 24.54 7.94
N MET A 87 -3.19 24.48 7.18
CA MET A 87 -4.38 25.28 7.45
C MET A 87 -5.04 24.93 8.80
N LEU A 88 -5.05 23.65 9.20
CA LEU A 88 -5.55 23.25 10.52
C LEU A 88 -4.73 23.89 11.66
N ALA A 89 -3.41 24.04 11.49
CA ALA A 89 -2.58 24.73 12.48
C ALA A 89 -2.95 26.21 12.64
N VAL A 90 -3.36 26.87 11.54
CA VAL A 90 -3.89 28.25 11.60
C VAL A 90 -5.21 28.29 12.35
N SER A 91 -6.13 27.37 12.07
CA SER A 91 -7.40 27.24 12.81
C SER A 91 -7.19 27.05 14.32
N ASP A 92 -6.24 26.21 14.71
CA ASP A 92 -5.92 26.00 16.13
C ASP A 92 -5.36 27.27 16.80
N ASN A 93 -4.60 28.08 16.06
CA ASN A 93 -4.10 29.36 16.58
C ASN A 93 -5.21 30.39 16.76
N LEU A 94 -6.22 30.41 15.86
CA LEU A 94 -7.42 31.22 16.06
C LEU A 94 -8.16 30.79 17.33
N ARG A 95 -8.33 29.47 17.54
CA ARG A 95 -8.92 28.91 18.77
C ARG A 95 -8.14 29.32 20.01
N ARG A 96 -6.81 29.14 19.98
CA ARG A 96 -5.91 29.52 21.07
C ARG A 96 -6.01 31.01 21.39
N ALA A 97 -6.13 31.87 20.38
CA ALA A 97 -6.32 33.30 20.59
C ALA A 97 -7.65 33.57 21.31
N LEU A 98 -8.75 32.93 20.92
CA LEU A 98 -10.04 33.03 21.60
C LEU A 98 -10.00 32.51 23.04
N ASP A 99 -9.30 31.41 23.29
CA ASP A 99 -9.15 30.80 24.61
C ASP A 99 -8.25 31.62 25.54
N SER A 100 -7.32 32.40 24.98
CA SER A 100 -6.41 33.26 25.76
C SER A 100 -7.09 34.50 26.37
N ILE A 101 -8.30 34.84 25.92
CA ILE A 101 -9.04 35.99 26.43
C ILE A 101 -9.56 35.67 27.84
N PRO A 102 -9.19 36.48 28.87
CA PRO A 102 -9.62 36.25 30.25
C PRO A 102 -11.14 36.18 30.39
N ALA A 103 -11.62 35.31 31.28
CA ALA A 103 -13.05 35.13 31.50
C ALA A 103 -13.71 36.43 32.01
N GLU A 104 -12.98 37.24 32.78
CA GLU A 104 -13.43 38.53 33.29
C GLU A 104 -13.62 39.55 32.15
N ALA A 105 -12.75 39.52 31.13
CA ALA A 105 -12.86 40.38 29.96
C ALA A 105 -14.02 39.95 29.05
N LYS A 106 -14.28 38.64 28.93
CA LYS A 106 -15.47 38.12 28.23
C LYS A 106 -16.76 38.50 28.97
N ALA A 107 -16.76 38.38 30.29
CA ALA A 107 -17.92 38.68 31.14
C ALA A 107 -18.22 40.18 31.26
N ALA A 108 -17.21 41.04 31.13
CA ALA A 108 -17.37 42.49 31.08
C ALA A 108 -18.20 42.95 29.86
N GLY A 109 -18.31 42.11 28.82
CA GLY A 109 -19.25 42.30 27.72
C GLY A 109 -18.99 43.56 26.90
N GLU A 110 -17.74 44.01 26.82
CA GLU A 110 -17.38 45.21 26.06
C GLU A 110 -17.75 44.96 24.59
N ALA A 111 -18.61 45.82 24.01
CA ALA A 111 -19.27 45.55 22.74
C ALA A 111 -18.26 45.32 21.59
N GLY A 112 -17.15 46.07 21.58
CA GLY A 112 -16.07 45.90 20.60
C GLY A 112 -15.36 44.54 20.71
N LEU A 113 -15.08 44.09 21.94
CA LEU A 113 -14.43 42.80 22.18
C LEU A 113 -15.35 41.63 21.82
N THR A 114 -16.63 41.72 22.18
CA THR A 114 -17.64 40.70 21.86
C THR A 114 -17.80 40.55 20.34
N THR A 115 -17.91 41.66 19.61
CA THR A 115 -17.98 41.66 18.14
C THR A 115 -16.73 41.04 17.50
N LEU A 116 -15.55 41.31 18.06
CA LEU A 116 -14.30 40.73 17.60
C LEU A 116 -14.26 39.21 17.81
N ILE A 117 -14.67 38.73 18.98
CA ILE A 117 -14.76 37.29 19.31
C ILE A 117 -15.67 36.59 18.30
N GLU A 118 -16.88 37.12 18.09
CA GLU A 118 -17.84 36.56 17.12
C GLU A 118 -17.26 36.54 15.69
N GLY A 119 -16.60 37.62 15.27
CA GLY A 119 -15.97 37.70 13.94
C GLY A 119 -14.87 36.66 13.73
N VAL A 120 -14.03 36.43 14.75
CA VAL A 120 -12.98 35.40 14.70
C VAL A 120 -13.59 33.99 14.69
N GLU A 121 -14.60 33.72 15.51
CA GLU A 121 -15.32 32.44 15.51
C GLU A 121 -16.02 32.16 14.17
N MET A 122 -16.63 33.17 13.55
CA MET A 122 -17.23 33.04 12.23
C MET A 122 -16.19 32.71 11.16
N THR A 123 -15.00 33.32 11.27
CA THR A 123 -13.89 33.06 10.36
C THR A 123 -13.36 31.63 10.51
N GLU A 124 -13.17 31.16 11.76
CA GLU A 124 -12.80 29.77 12.05
C GLU A 124 -13.83 28.78 11.48
N ARG A 125 -15.13 29.02 11.73
CA ARG A 125 -16.22 28.18 11.20
C ARG A 125 -16.24 28.14 9.67
N SER A 126 -16.06 29.29 9.01
CA SER A 126 -15.99 29.38 7.54
C SER A 126 -14.78 28.63 6.99
N MET A 127 -13.65 28.70 7.68
CA MET A 127 -12.43 27.97 7.33
C MET A 127 -12.63 26.46 7.43
N LEU A 128 -13.17 25.96 8.54
CA LEU A 128 -13.47 24.53 8.73
C LEU A 128 -14.49 24.02 7.70
N SER A 129 -15.55 24.77 7.44
CA SER A 129 -16.53 24.43 6.39
C SER A 129 -15.90 24.38 4.99
N THR A 130 -14.89 25.20 4.73
CA THR A 130 -14.13 25.15 3.47
C THR A 130 -13.30 23.88 3.37
N LEU A 131 -12.63 23.49 4.45
CA LEU A 131 -11.88 22.23 4.51
C LEU A 131 -12.80 21.01 4.34
N GLU A 132 -13.98 21.02 4.95
CA GLU A 132 -14.99 19.97 4.79
C GLU A 132 -15.44 19.76 3.35
N ARG A 133 -15.63 20.85 2.58
CA ARG A 133 -15.94 20.78 1.14
C ARG A 133 -14.84 20.11 0.33
N HIS A 134 -13.60 20.15 0.79
CA HIS A 134 -12.45 19.46 0.19
C HIS A 134 -12.20 18.07 0.78
N GLY A 135 -13.15 17.53 1.56
CA GLY A 135 -13.10 16.16 2.08
C GLY A 135 -12.39 16.02 3.41
N VAL A 136 -12.02 17.12 4.08
CA VAL A 136 -11.41 17.14 5.41
C VAL A 136 -12.50 17.14 6.47
N ARG A 137 -12.65 16.06 7.22
CA ARG A 137 -13.66 15.94 8.28
C ARG A 137 -13.02 16.00 9.65
N GLN A 138 -13.70 16.68 10.57
CA GLN A 138 -13.33 16.68 11.99
C GLN A 138 -13.73 15.35 12.64
N LEU A 139 -12.84 14.84 13.49
CA LEU A 139 -13.11 13.69 14.35
C LEU A 139 -13.71 14.19 15.66
N ASP A 140 -14.87 13.64 16.05
CA ASP A 140 -15.47 13.84 17.37
C ASP A 140 -15.47 12.52 18.17
N PRO A 141 -14.35 12.19 18.83
CA PRO A 141 -14.21 10.91 19.51
C PRO A 141 -14.78 10.90 20.93
N VAL A 142 -15.39 11.99 21.42
CA VAL A 142 -15.90 12.04 22.81
C VAL A 142 -16.94 10.94 23.03
N GLY A 143 -16.75 10.14 24.07
CA GLY A 143 -17.61 8.99 24.39
C GLY A 143 -17.35 7.74 23.55
N GLN A 144 -16.47 7.81 22.55
CA GLN A 144 -16.09 6.64 21.74
C GLN A 144 -14.94 5.87 22.36
N LYS A 145 -14.82 4.59 21.99
CA LYS A 145 -13.65 3.78 22.35
C LYS A 145 -12.40 4.37 21.70
N PHE A 146 -11.30 4.39 22.45
CA PHE A 146 -10.02 4.83 21.92
C PHE A 146 -9.54 3.93 20.77
N ASP A 147 -9.21 4.53 19.62
CA ASP A 147 -8.60 3.87 18.46
C ASP A 147 -7.23 4.52 18.18
N PRO A 148 -6.11 3.78 18.30
CA PRO A 148 -4.77 4.29 18.01
C PRO A 148 -4.57 4.83 16.60
N ASN A 149 -5.39 4.41 15.61
CA ASN A 149 -5.28 4.89 14.24
C ASN A 149 -5.74 6.35 14.11
N PHE A 150 -6.74 6.75 14.89
CA PHE A 150 -7.39 8.07 14.80
C PHE A 150 -7.09 8.98 15.99
N HIS A 151 -6.69 8.40 17.13
CA HIS A 151 -6.56 9.11 18.40
C HIS A 151 -5.15 8.97 18.99
N GLN A 152 -4.70 10.01 19.66
CA GLN A 152 -3.46 10.05 20.42
C GLN A 152 -3.78 10.35 21.88
N ALA A 153 -3.62 9.37 22.76
CA ALA A 153 -3.87 9.53 24.19
C ALA A 153 -2.78 10.39 24.83
N MET A 154 -3.16 11.55 25.37
CA MET A 154 -2.23 12.48 26.05
C MET A 154 -2.12 12.20 27.54
N PHE A 155 -3.25 11.86 28.17
CA PHE A 155 -3.31 11.58 29.59
C PHE A 155 -4.53 10.71 29.91
N GLU A 156 -4.50 10.14 31.10
CA GLU A 156 -5.57 9.32 31.66
C GLU A 156 -6.35 10.15 32.69
N ILE A 157 -7.68 10.14 32.59
CA ILE A 157 -8.58 10.79 33.53
C ILE A 157 -9.26 9.72 34.39
N PRO A 158 -9.12 9.76 35.72
CA PRO A 158 -9.90 8.90 36.61
C PRO A 158 -11.39 9.20 36.42
N ASN A 159 -12.13 8.25 35.85
CA ASN A 159 -13.57 8.38 35.65
C ASN A 159 -14.22 7.00 35.80
N THR A 160 -15.06 6.86 36.83
CA THR A 160 -15.77 5.63 37.17
C THR A 160 -17.13 5.51 36.47
N GLU A 161 -17.54 6.51 35.67
CA GLU A 161 -18.85 6.52 35.00
C GLU A 161 -18.79 5.94 33.58
N VAL A 162 -17.63 6.03 32.92
CA VAL A 162 -17.44 5.57 31.54
C VAL A 162 -16.44 4.43 31.46
N PRO A 163 -16.60 3.45 30.56
CA PRO A 163 -15.73 2.29 30.46
C PRO A 163 -14.25 2.66 30.29
N ASN A 164 -13.36 1.80 30.79
CA ASN A 164 -11.91 1.97 30.62
C ASN A 164 -11.52 2.05 29.12
N ASN A 165 -10.55 2.90 28.78
CA ASN A 165 -10.14 3.20 27.40
C ASN A 165 -11.20 3.90 26.53
N THR A 166 -12.14 4.63 27.14
CA THR A 166 -13.07 5.52 26.42
C THR A 166 -12.49 6.92 26.38
N VAL A 167 -12.67 7.65 25.27
CA VAL A 167 -12.26 9.04 25.16
C VAL A 167 -13.23 9.92 25.96
N VAL A 168 -12.70 10.65 26.94
CA VAL A 168 -13.48 11.51 27.84
C VAL A 168 -13.43 12.97 27.39
N GLN A 169 -12.28 13.40 26.90
CA GLN A 169 -12.05 14.79 26.53
C GLN A 169 -11.17 14.87 25.30
N VAL A 170 -11.44 15.84 24.43
CA VAL A 170 -10.58 16.20 23.30
C VAL A 170 -9.82 17.47 23.69
N VAL A 171 -8.50 17.40 23.65
CA VAL A 171 -7.59 18.53 23.89
C VAL A 171 -7.33 19.27 22.57
N GLN A 172 -7.15 18.51 21.49
CA GLN A 172 -7.00 19.05 20.15
C GLN A 172 -7.79 18.17 19.18
N ALA A 173 -8.64 18.81 18.37
CA ALA A 173 -9.45 18.10 17.39
C ALA A 173 -8.59 17.36 16.36
N GLY A 174 -8.97 16.12 16.05
CA GLY A 174 -8.39 15.33 14.98
C GLY A 174 -9.11 15.57 13.65
N PHE A 175 -8.44 15.29 12.55
CA PHE A 175 -8.99 15.48 11.21
C PHE A 175 -8.57 14.36 10.25
N THR A 176 -9.49 13.97 9.38
CA THR A 176 -9.29 12.96 8.33
C THR A 176 -9.56 13.55 6.96
N ILE A 177 -8.84 13.12 5.93
CA ILE A 177 -9.16 13.39 4.52
C ILE A 177 -9.54 12.07 3.85
N GLY A 178 -10.78 11.95 3.39
CA GLY A 178 -11.28 10.67 2.88
C GLY A 178 -11.14 9.55 3.92
N GLU A 179 -10.28 8.58 3.66
CA GLU A 179 -9.99 7.43 4.54
C GLU A 179 -8.68 7.59 5.33
N ARG A 180 -7.89 8.65 5.08
CA ARG A 180 -6.58 8.86 5.70
C ARG A 180 -6.65 9.87 6.83
N VAL A 181 -5.88 9.65 7.89
CA VAL A 181 -5.75 10.59 8.99
C VAL A 181 -4.78 11.72 8.61
N LEU A 182 -5.23 12.97 8.69
CA LEU A 182 -4.36 14.13 8.49
C LEU A 182 -3.58 14.46 9.76
N ARG A 183 -4.30 14.41 10.89
CA ARG A 183 -3.81 14.64 12.25
C ARG A 183 -4.71 13.86 13.23
N PRO A 184 -4.14 13.06 14.14
CA PRO A 184 -4.94 12.36 15.14
C PRO A 184 -5.56 13.34 16.14
N ALA A 185 -6.69 12.96 16.73
CA ALA A 185 -7.26 13.73 17.84
C ALA A 185 -6.43 13.51 19.10
N MET A 186 -5.97 14.57 19.75
CA MET A 186 -5.31 14.43 21.06
C MET A 186 -6.39 14.37 22.14
N VAL A 187 -6.42 13.27 22.88
CA VAL A 187 -7.53 12.92 23.76
C VAL A 187 -7.06 12.52 25.15
N GLY A 188 -7.90 12.80 26.14
CA GLY A 188 -7.83 12.20 27.47
C GLY A 188 -8.69 10.95 27.52
N VAL A 189 -8.13 9.81 27.96
CA VAL A 189 -8.85 8.54 28.05
C VAL A 189 -9.23 8.21 29.49
N ALA A 190 -10.35 7.52 29.67
CA ALA A 190 -10.83 7.12 30.98
C ALA A 190 -9.96 6.00 31.56
N LYS A 191 -9.57 6.17 32.83
CA LYS A 191 -8.96 5.14 33.65
C LYS A 191 -9.89 4.78 34.80
N GLY A 192 -10.30 3.52 34.89
CA GLY A 192 -10.99 2.98 36.06
C GLY A 192 -12.52 2.99 36.03
N GLY A 193 -13.14 2.88 34.86
CA GLY A 193 -14.59 2.69 34.70
C GLY A 193 -15.10 1.26 34.90
N PRO A 194 -16.43 1.06 35.01
CA PRO A 194 -17.05 -0.26 35.04
C PRO A 194 -16.63 -1.04 33.79
N LYS A 195 -16.22 -2.29 34.03
CA LYS A 195 -15.93 -3.25 32.96
C LYS A 195 -17.20 -3.40 32.13
N PRO A 196 -17.19 -3.22 30.81
CA PRO A 196 -18.40 -3.46 30.01
C PRO A 196 -18.85 -4.90 30.26
N GLU A 197 -20.08 -5.05 30.75
CA GLU A 197 -20.71 -6.36 30.86
C GLU A 197 -20.79 -6.97 29.46
N ALA A 198 -20.35 -8.22 29.37
CA ALA A 198 -20.25 -8.96 28.13
C ALA A 198 -21.65 -9.42 27.67
N GLU A 199 -22.41 -8.54 27.05
CA GLU A 199 -23.53 -8.89 26.17
C GLU A 199 -23.02 -8.76 24.73
N ALA A 200 -22.94 -9.77 23.86
CA ALA A 200 -23.80 -10.93 23.67
C ALA A 200 -23.00 -12.11 23.06
N ALA A 201 -22.60 -13.07 23.89
CA ALA A 201 -22.04 -14.34 23.44
C ALA A 201 -23.05 -15.51 23.51
N ASN A 202 -24.30 -15.28 23.92
CA ASN A 202 -25.29 -16.35 24.17
C ASN A 202 -26.64 -16.12 23.44
N SER A 203 -26.65 -16.12 22.10
CA SER A 203 -27.91 -16.26 21.36
C SER A 203 -27.93 -17.34 20.26
N TYR A 204 -26.92 -18.21 20.19
CA TYR A 204 -26.82 -19.24 19.14
C TYR A 204 -26.95 -20.70 19.59
N LEU A 205 -27.39 -20.99 20.82
CA LEU A 205 -27.52 -22.38 21.29
C LEU A 205 -28.95 -22.89 21.56
N ASP A 206 -30.00 -22.10 21.35
CA ASP A 206 -31.37 -22.50 21.75
C ASP A 206 -32.37 -22.71 20.58
N GLN A 207 -31.88 -23.06 19.39
CA GLN A 207 -32.76 -23.38 18.23
C GLN A 207 -32.59 -24.79 17.67
N LYS A 208 -31.95 -25.72 18.39
CA LYS A 208 -31.77 -27.10 17.89
C LYS A 208 -32.66 -28.17 18.53
N ASP A 209 -33.47 -27.84 19.53
CA ASP A 209 -34.40 -28.78 20.16
C ASP A 209 -35.80 -28.18 20.29
N ALA A 210 -36.53 -28.07 19.18
CA ALA A 210 -38.00 -27.93 19.15
C ALA A 210 -38.56 -28.46 17.82
#